data_AF-A0A1V4BL34-F1
#
_entry.id   AF-A0A1V4BL34-F1
#
_cell.length_a   1.000
_cell.length_b   1.000
_cell.length_c   1.000
_cell.angle_alpha   90.00
_cell.angle_beta   90.00
_cell.angle_gamma   90.00
#
_symmetry.space_group_name_H-M   'P 1'
#
loop_
_entity.id
_entity.type
_entity.pdbx_description
1 polymer ?
#
loop_
_entity_poly.entity_id
_entity_poly.type
_entity_poly.pdbx_seq_one_letter_code
_entity_poly.pdbx_strand_id
1 'polypeptide(L)' 'MKGEFTAIIEAATEGGYWAICPEIPGANGQGETIEEAKES' A
#
# COMPACT_ATOMS: atom_id res chain seq x y z
N MET A 1 -1.83 0.18 20.95
CA MET A 1 -1.98 1.55 20.40
C MET A 1 -2.64 1.42 19.03
N LYS A 2 -3.56 2.31 18.65
CA LYS A 2 -4.03 2.44 17.27
C LYS A 2 -3.29 3.62 16.65
N GLY A 3 -2.59 3.40 15.55
CA GLY A 3 -2.04 4.45 14.70
C GLY A 3 -2.95 4.65 13.49
N GLU A 4 -3.09 5.90 13.06
CA GLU A 4 -3.72 6.26 11.80
C GLU A 4 -2.61 6.83 10.92
N PHE A 5 -2.49 6.31 9.70
CA PHE A 5 -1.45 6.66 8.75
C PHE A 5 -2.04 6.70 7.34
N THR A 6 -1.33 7.35 6.43
CA THR A 6 -1.72 7.50 5.04
C THR A 6 -1.02 6.45 4.19
N ALA A 7 -1.79 5.62 3.49
CA ALA A 7 -1.28 4.78 2.41
C ALA A 7 -1.51 5.48 1.07
N ILE A 8 -0.46 5.60 0.26
CA ILE A 8 -0.55 5.96 -1.16
C ILE A 8 -0.63 4.64 -1.93
N ILE A 9 -1.65 4.48 -2.76
CA ILE A 9 -1.85 3.29 -3.59
C ILE A 9 -1.77 3.70 -5.06
N GLU A 10 -0.90 3.04 -5.82
CA GLU A 10 -0.66 3.31 -7.23
C GLU A 10 -0.76 2.02 -8.06
N ALA A 11 -1.19 2.14 -9.31
CA ALA A 11 -1.18 1.02 -10.24
C ALA A 11 0.27 0.65 -10.59
N ALA A 12 0.58 -0.64 -10.53
CA ALA A 12 1.89 -1.15 -10.88
C ALA A 12 2.01 -1.32 -12.41
N THR A 13 3.21 -1.10 -12.95
CA THR A 13 3.47 -1.19 -14.40
C THR A 13 3.27 -2.59 -14.98
N GLU A 14 3.47 -3.60 -14.14
CA GLU A 14 3.31 -5.03 -14.38
C GLU A 14 1.86 -5.51 -14.21
N GLY A 15 0.95 -4.62 -13.81
CA GLY A 15 -0.43 -4.94 -13.43
C GLY A 15 -0.59 -5.07 -11.91
N GLY A 16 -1.80 -4.81 -11.43
CA GLY A 16 -2.09 -4.74 -9.99
C GLY A 16 -1.73 -3.38 -9.38
N TYR A 17 -1.47 -3.38 -8.07
CA TYR A 17 -1.26 -2.18 -7.27
C TYR A 17 -0.12 -2.39 -6.27
N TRP A 18 0.61 -1.32 -5.99
CA TRP A 18 1.55 -1.22 -4.87
C TRP A 18 1.09 -0.11 -3.95
N ALA A 19 1.41 -0.25 -2.65
CA ALA A 19 1.07 0.69 -1.61
C ALA A 19 2.33 1.08 -0.83
N ILE A 20 2.44 2.37 -0.47
CA ILE A 20 3.48 2.85 0.46
C ILE A 20 2.90 3.77 1.52
N CYS A 21 3.49 3.73 2.70
CA CYS A 21 3.24 4.72 3.75
C CYS A 21 4.46 5.66 3.88
N PRO A 22 4.38 6.93 3.45
CA PRO A 22 5.51 7.86 3.53
C PRO A 22 5.89 8.20 4.99
N GLU A 23 4.98 7.98 5.93
CA GLU A 23 5.20 8.20 7.37
C GLU A 23 6.02 7.08 8.03
N ILE A 24 6.06 5.88 7.42
CA ILE A 24 6.74 4.70 7.93
C ILE A 24 7.62 4.09 6.82
N PRO A 25 8.90 4.49 6.73
CA PRO A 25 9.80 3.99 5.71
C PRO A 25 9.88 2.45 5.71
N GLY A 26 9.63 1.84 4.55
CA GLY A 26 9.66 0.39 4.36
C GLY A 26 8.32 -0.32 4.62
N ALA A 27 7.27 0.38 5.04
CA ALA A 27 5.92 -0.16 5.02
C ALA A 27 5.37 -0.11 3.59
N ASN A 28 5.45 -1.25 2.90
CA ASN A 28 5.00 -1.42 1.53
C ASN A 28 4.01 -2.59 1.43
N GLY A 29 2.92 -2.41 0.69
CA GLY A 29 1.94 -3.44 0.37
C GLY A 29 1.84 -3.66 -1.14
N GLN A 30 1.27 -4.79 -1.57
CA GLN A 30 1.00 -5.06 -2.98
C GLN A 30 -0.17 -6.04 -3.15
N GLY A 31 -0.85 -5.96 -4.29
CA GLY A 31 -1.95 -6.85 -4.61
C GLY A 31 -2.41 -6.74 -6.06
N GLU A 32 -3.20 -7.70 -6.52
CA GLU A 32 -3.90 -7.60 -7.80
C GLU A 32 -5.02 -6.56 -7.72
N THR A 33 -5.57 -6.33 -6.52
CA THR A 33 -6.60 -5.33 -6.24
C THR A 33 -6.15 -4.27 -5.22
N ILE A 34 -6.86 -3.14 -5.16
CA ILE A 34 -6.59 -2.06 -4.18
C ILE A 34 -6.74 -2.58 -2.75
N GLU A 35 -7.75 -3.40 -2.51
CA GLU A 35 -8.08 -4.01 -1.22
C GLU A 35 -6.94 -4.93 -0.76
N GLU A 36 -6.41 -5.77 -1.65
CA GLU A 36 -5.25 -6.62 -1.34
C GLU A 36 -4.00 -5.79 -1.01
N ALA A 37 -3.73 -4.72 -1.78
CA ALA A 37 -2.61 -3.83 -1.51
C ALA A 37 -2.77 -3.04 -0.20
N LYS A 38 -4.01 -2.88 0.30
CA LYS A 38 -4.33 -2.19 1.55
C LYS A 38 -4.26 -3.10 2.79
N GLU A 39 -4.50 -4.40 2.63
CA GLU A 39 -4.48 -5.38 3.73
C GLU A 39 -3.09 -5.97 4.02
N SER A 40 -2.09 -5.68 3.18
CA SER A 40 -0.72 -6.23 3.27
C SER A 40 0.21 -5.52 4.26
#